data_AF-A0A963Q9F8-F1
#
_entry.id   AF-A0A963Q9F8-F1
#
_cell.length_a   1.000
_cell.length_b   1.000
_cell.length_c   1.000
_cell.angle_alpha   90.00
_cell.angle_beta   90.00
_cell.angle_gamma   90.00
#
_symmetry.space_group_name_H-M   'P 1'
#
loop_
_entity.id
_entity.type
_entity.pdbx_description
1 polymer ?
#
loop_
_entity_poly.entity_id
_entity_poly.type
_entity_poly.pdbx_seq_one_letter_code
_entity_poly.pdbx_strand_id
1 'polypeptide(L)' 'KAVVQAWKSAVREGRLASVVQDLLTQHYDPVYLQSMQRNFRNFGTARTLSPADHSAQAMDALAATMELGRFAQPQTA' A
#
# COMPACT_ATOMS: atom_id res chain seq x y z
N LYS A 1 20.56 3.66 14.83
CA LYS A 1 21.44 2.45 14.84
C LYS A 1 20.91 1.34 15.77
N ALA A 2 20.43 1.64 16.98
CA ALA A 2 19.88 0.63 17.92
C ALA A 2 18.71 -0.18 17.35
N VAL A 3 17.75 0.48 16.69
CA VAL A 3 16.57 -0.16 16.05
C VAL A 3 16.97 -1.24 15.04
N VAL A 4 17.90 -0.91 14.13
CA VAL A 4 18.40 -1.87 13.13
C VAL A 4 19.10 -3.07 13.77
N GLN A 5 19.79 -2.88 14.90
CA GLN A 5 20.42 -4.00 15.61
C GLN A 5 19.38 -4.88 16.31
N ALA A 6 18.34 -4.28 16.91
CA ALA A 6 17.22 -5.03 17.49
C ALA A 6 16.51 -5.89 16.44
N TRP A 7 16.26 -5.35 15.25
CA TRP A 7 15.69 -6.11 14.14
C TRP A 7 16.61 -7.26 13.68
N LYS A 8 17.92 -7.02 13.58
CA LYS A 8 18.89 -8.07 13.23
C LYS A 8 18.88 -9.23 14.22
N SER A 9 18.81 -8.95 15.53
CA SER A 9 18.70 -9.99 16.55
C SER A 9 17.36 -10.74 16.45
N ALA A 10 16.25 -10.01 16.29
CA ALA A 10 14.93 -10.62 16.15
C ALA A 10 14.81 -11.55 14.93
N VAL A 11 15.43 -11.19 13.79
CA VAL A 11 15.51 -12.09 12.62
C VAL A 11 16.29 -13.36 12.95
N ARG A 12 17.45 -13.24 13.62
CA ARG A 12 18.27 -14.40 14.02
C ARG A 12 17.54 -15.33 14.99
N GLU A 13 16.62 -14.79 15.79
CA GLU A 13 15.76 -15.53 16.71
C GLU A 13 14.47 -16.06 16.04
N GLY A 14 14.32 -15.92 14.72
CA GLY A 14 13.15 -16.40 13.97
C GLY A 14 11.90 -15.53 14.12
N ARG A 15 11.99 -14.36 14.77
CA ARG A 15 10.87 -13.44 15.02
C ARG A 15 10.57 -12.51 13.84
N LEU A 16 10.55 -13.05 12.62
CA LEU A 16 10.44 -12.28 11.39
C LEU A 16 9.15 -11.44 11.31
N ALA A 17 8.02 -11.98 11.76
CA ALA A 17 6.74 -11.27 11.74
C ALA A 17 6.79 -9.93 12.51
N SER A 18 7.45 -9.91 13.68
CA SER A 18 7.60 -8.68 14.47
C SER A 18 8.48 -7.64 13.77
N VAL A 19 9.53 -8.08 13.08
CA VAL A 19 10.42 -7.18 12.33
C VAL A 19 9.70 -6.61 11.11
N VAL A 20 8.89 -7.41 10.41
CA VAL A 20 8.08 -6.93 9.29
C VAL A 20 7.06 -5.89 9.77
N GLN A 21 6.37 -6.16 10.89
CA GLN A 21 5.44 -5.20 11.48
C GLN A 21 6.13 -3.87 11.82
N ASP A 22 7.31 -3.93 12.46
CA ASP A 22 8.09 -2.74 12.80
C ASP A 22 8.54 -1.97 11.56
N LEU A 23 8.98 -2.66 10.51
CA LEU A 23 9.35 -2.03 9.24
C LEU A 23 8.18 -1.30 8.60
N LEU A 24 7.01 -1.94 8.56
CA LEU A 24 5.80 -1.38 7.97
C LEU A 24 5.24 -0.18 8.77
N THR A 25 5.40 -0.20 10.10
CA THR A 25 4.83 0.83 10.98
C THR A 25 5.79 1.99 11.26
N GLN A 26 7.08 1.71 11.44
CA GLN A 26 8.07 2.70 11.88
C GLN A 26 8.92 3.24 10.72
N HIS A 27 9.03 2.49 9.62
CA HIS A 27 9.96 2.79 8.53
C HIS A 27 9.25 3.06 7.20
N TYR A 28 8.13 3.78 7.26
CA TYR A 28 7.61 4.44 6.08
C TYR A 28 8.48 5.66 5.77
N ASP A 29 9.13 5.68 4.60
CA ASP A 29 10.01 6.77 4.19
C ASP A 29 9.21 8.08 4.09
N PRO A 30 9.53 9.12 4.89
CA PRO A 30 8.79 10.38 4.89
C PRO A 30 8.88 11.14 3.56
N VAL A 31 9.90 10.86 2.74
CA VAL A 31 10.06 11.45 1.41
C VAL A 31 9.29 10.64 0.35
N TYR A 32 8.87 9.41 0.65
CA TYR A 32 8.13 8.58 -0.29
C TYR A 32 6.88 9.28 -0.81
N LEU A 33 6.09 9.91 0.08
CA LEU A 33 4.90 10.65 -0.33
C LEU A 33 5.22 11.83 -1.26
N GLN A 34 6.28 12.58 -0.97
CA GLN A 34 6.74 13.70 -1.81
C GLN A 34 7.25 13.19 -3.17
N SER A 35 7.97 12.07 -3.18
CA SER A 35 8.42 11.41 -4.41
C SER A 35 7.24 10.90 -5.24
N MET A 36 6.22 10.33 -4.59
CA MET A 36 5.00 9.89 -5.25
C MET A 36 4.25 11.07 -5.90
N GLN A 37 4.04 12.15 -5.14
CA GLN A 37 3.42 13.37 -5.66
C GLN A 37 4.19 13.96 -6.84
N ARG A 38 5.54 13.97 -6.78
CA ARG A 38 6.39 14.53 -7.84
C ARG A 38 6.41 13.69 -9.11
N ASN A 39 6.52 12.37 -8.97
CA ASN A 39 6.84 11.49 -10.11
C ASN A 39 5.60 10.82 -10.72
N PHE A 40 4.46 10.81 -10.04
CA PHE A 40 3.23 10.20 -10.53
C PHE A 40 2.17 11.29 -10.75
N ARG A 41 2.00 11.69 -12.03
CA ARG A 41 1.11 12.79 -12.45
C ARG A 41 -0.31 12.73 -11.87
N ASN A 42 -0.83 11.52 -11.67
CA ASN A 42 -2.20 11.30 -11.22
C ASN A 42 -2.29 11.04 -9.71
N PHE A 43 -1.18 11.07 -8.97
CA PHE A 43 -1.20 10.65 -7.56
C PHE A 43 -2.18 11.46 -6.70
N GLY A 44 -2.26 12.77 -6.91
CA GLY A 44 -3.20 13.63 -6.17
C GLY A 44 -4.67 13.51 -6.59
N THR A 45 -4.96 12.90 -7.74
CA THR A 45 -6.32 12.83 -8.32
C THR A 45 -6.79 11.40 -8.57
N ALA A 46 -5.94 10.41 -8.32
CA ALA A 46 -6.27 9.01 -8.52
C ALA A 46 -7.39 8.60 -7.59
N ARG A 47 -8.32 7.77 -8.10
CA ARG A 47 -9.37 7.17 -7.29
C ARG A 47 -8.74 6.31 -6.21
N THR A 48 -9.02 6.63 -4.94
CA THR A 48 -8.68 5.76 -3.82
C THR A 48 -9.57 4.52 -3.85
N LEU A 49 -8.95 3.35 -3.80
CA LEU A 49 -9.62 2.07 -3.67
C LEU A 49 -9.41 1.54 -2.25
N SER A 50 -10.47 1.07 -1.61
CA SER A 50 -10.44 0.58 -0.23
C SER A 50 -11.16 -0.77 -0.16
N PRO A 51 -10.50 -1.89 -0.51
CA PRO A 51 -11.05 -3.22 -0.28
C PRO A 51 -11.23 -3.45 1.23
N ALA A 52 -12.13 -4.38 1.60
CA ALA A 52 -12.41 -4.67 3.01
C ALA A 52 -11.19 -5.27 3.75
N ASP A 53 -10.41 -6.10 3.06
CA ASP A 53 -9.16 -6.68 3.53
C ASP A 53 -8.28 -7.11 2.33
N HIS A 54 -7.25 -7.92 2.59
CA HIS A 54 -6.29 -8.42 1.59
C HIS A 54 -6.66 -9.80 1.02
N SER A 55 -7.87 -10.32 1.31
CA SER A 55 -8.32 -11.61 0.78
C SER A 55 -8.62 -11.53 -0.72
N ALA A 56 -8.53 -12.68 -1.39
CA ALA A 56 -8.93 -12.79 -2.80
C ALA A 56 -10.39 -12.35 -3.00
N GLN A 57 -11.29 -12.71 -2.06
CA GLN A 57 -12.69 -12.34 -2.12
C GLN A 57 -12.90 -10.81 -2.07
N ALA A 58 -12.18 -10.10 -1.20
CA ALA A 58 -12.25 -8.64 -1.14
C ALA A 58 -11.71 -7.98 -2.42
N MET A 59 -10.68 -8.56 -3.02
CA MET A 59 -10.12 -8.09 -4.30
C MET A 59 -11.09 -8.32 -5.48
N ASP A 60 -11.75 -9.49 -5.54
CA ASP A 60 -12.76 -9.78 -6.55
C ASP A 60 -13.96 -8.83 -6.45
N ALA A 61 -14.43 -8.58 -5.22
CA ALA A 61 -15.51 -7.63 -4.96
C ALA A 61 -15.13 -6.21 -5.40
N LEU A 62 -13.91 -5.77 -5.09
CA LEU A 62 -13.41 -4.46 -5.52
C LEU A 62 -13.35 -4.36 -7.05
N ALA A 63 -12.83 -5.38 -7.74
CA ALA A 63 -12.73 -5.40 -9.20
C ALA A 63 -14.11 -5.27 -9.86
N ALA A 64 -15.13 -5.95 -9.33
CA ALA A 64 -16.51 -5.83 -9.82
C ALA A 64 -17.04 -4.39 -9.74
N THR A 65 -16.69 -3.61 -8.69
CA THR A 65 -17.07 -2.19 -8.60
C THR A 65 -16.38 -1.29 -9.62
N MET A 66 -15.20 -1.69 -10.11
CA MET A 66 -14.46 -0.94 -11.13
C MET A 66 -15.05 -1.19 -12.52
N GLU A 67 -15.43 -2.44 -12.82
CA GLU A 67 -16.13 -2.79 -14.06
C GLU A 67 -17.49 -2.09 -14.18
N LEU A 68 -18.25 -2.01 -13.09
CA LEU A 68 -19.51 -1.25 -13.05
C LEU A 68 -19.28 0.25 -13.27
N GLY A 69 -18.20 0.81 -12.72
CA GLY A 69 -17.82 2.22 -12.93
C GLY A 69 -17.32 2.54 -14.34
N ARG A 70 -16.77 1.54 -15.06
CA ARG A 70 -16.28 1.66 -16.44
C ARG A 70 -17.39 1.94 -17.45
N PHE A 71 -18.62 1.51 -17.17
CA PHE A 71 -19.79 1.80 -18.00
C PHE A 71 -20.50 3.12 -17.66
N ALA A 72 -20.08 3.82 -16.60
CA ALA A 72 -20.69 5.07 -16.16
C ALA A 72 -19.90 6.33 -16.54
N GLN A 73 -18.67 6.20 -17.07
CA GLN A 73 -17.93 7.35 -17.58
C GLN A 73 -18.14 7.49 -19.10
N PRO A 74 -18.70 8.61 -19.60
CA PRO A 74 -18.70 8.87 -21.03
C PRO A 74 -17.25 8.98 -21.49
N GLN A 75 -16.91 8.28 -22.57
CA GLN A 75 -15.67 8.48 -23.29
C GLN A 75 -15.62 9.94 -23.75
N THR A 76 -14.88 10.79 -23.05
CA THR A 76 -14.54 12.13 -23.54
C THR A 76 -13.42 11.99 -24.55
N ALA A 77 -13.83 12.14 -25.82
CA ALA A 77 -13.08 12.52 -27.04
C ALA A 77 -11.83 11.72 -27.42
#